data_AF-A0A022QG98-F1
#
_entry.id   AF-A0A022QG98-F1
#
_cell.length_a   1.000
_cell.length_b   1.000
_cell.length_c   1.000
_cell.angle_alpha   90.00
_cell.angle_beta   90.00
_cell.angle_gamma   90.00
#
_symmetry.space_group_name_H-M   'P 1'
#
loop_
_entity.id
_entity.type
_entity.pdbx_description
1 polymer ?
#
loop_
_entity_poly.entity_id
_entity_poly.type
_entity_poly.pdbx_seq_one_letter_code
_entity_poly.pdbx_strand_id
1 'polypeptide(L)'
;MTTGNEAAAYLDLETGDSSAGVDGGGWGSDPDFSDPFDIAKTKNASHESLKHWRVRFRRHLKKDEEQEKRRRMIRAHAQVIRVISKHIILGTTVAPPSPNGDYEIGLEQLASMNMDHNITTLQQYGGVKGLTEMIKTDVETGIYGDENELSRRKNAFGSNTYPVKKGRSFLRFLWEAWQDLTLIILRIAAVASLALGIKTEGLEEGWYDGGSITFVVLLVIFVTATSDYRQSLQFQNLNEEKQNIKLEMIRGGRRNKVSIYEIVVGDVIPLKIGDQVPADGILISGHSLAIDTSSMTGESKIVHKDHKSPFLMSGCKVAAGAGTMMVTGVGINTEWGLLMTSISEDTGEETPLQVLIGYKVRLNGVATFIGIVGLTVALFVLIILLISVSEIVDGVIHIITAAVTIVVVAVPEGLPLAVTLSLAYSMKKMMADKALVRRLSAYETMGSATTICSDKTGTLTLNQMTVVEAYVGKQKMDPPEDGAQLHATISSLLDEGLAQNTSGSVFLSNCLGGCNGGFGSPTEKAVLQWGVKLGMKFDVVKSESIVLHVSPFNSIKKRGGVAVRGKVTIHLFDACMLMFIVVLLLCR
;
A
#
# COMPACT_ATOMS: atom_id res chain seq x y z
N MET A 1 -39.25 -11.99 -26.15
CA MET A 1 -38.37 -12.94 -26.85
C MET A 1 -37.24 -12.15 -27.49
N THR A 2 -36.03 -12.37 -26.97
CA THR A 2 -34.70 -12.21 -27.61
C THR A 2 -34.33 -10.91 -28.34
N THR A 3 -33.61 -10.05 -27.61
CA THR A 3 -32.47 -9.25 -28.08
C THR A 3 -31.21 -9.97 -27.54
N GLY A 4 -30.18 -10.31 -28.32
CA GLY A 4 -29.21 -9.42 -28.97
C GLY A 4 -27.96 -9.32 -28.09
N ASN A 5 -26.97 -10.20 -28.29
CA ASN A 5 -25.65 -10.12 -27.63
C ASN A 5 -24.58 -10.77 -28.54
N GLU A 6 -23.94 -9.95 -29.37
CA GLU A 6 -22.67 -10.24 -30.04
C GLU A 6 -21.53 -9.73 -29.16
N ALA A 7 -20.62 -10.61 -28.77
CA ALA A 7 -19.28 -10.27 -28.31
C ALA A 7 -18.38 -11.52 -28.38
N ALA A 8 -17.83 -11.79 -29.56
CA ALA A 8 -16.79 -12.78 -29.75
C ALA A 8 -15.84 -12.32 -30.87
N ALA A 9 -14.68 -11.79 -30.48
CA ALA A 9 -13.42 -11.84 -31.23
C ALA A 9 -12.37 -11.02 -30.47
N TYR A 10 -11.25 -11.64 -30.10
CA TYR A 10 -9.87 -11.19 -30.32
C TYR A 10 -8.96 -12.18 -29.59
N LEU A 11 -8.47 -13.14 -30.37
CA LEU A 11 -7.47 -14.14 -30.01
C LEU A 11 -6.37 -13.94 -31.04
N ASP A 12 -5.31 -13.22 -30.66
CA ASP A 12 -4.13 -13.05 -31.52
C ASP A 12 -3.14 -14.18 -31.26
N LEU A 13 -2.74 -14.78 -32.38
CA LEU A 13 -1.76 -15.83 -32.56
C LEU A 13 -0.33 -15.32 -32.28
N GLU A 14 0.49 -16.18 -31.70
CA GLU A 14 1.90 -16.34 -32.10
C GLU A 14 2.43 -17.70 -31.60
N THR A 15 2.23 -18.74 -32.41
CA THR A 15 2.95 -20.03 -32.30
C THR A 15 3.99 -20.09 -33.39
N GLY A 16 5.25 -19.88 -33.02
CA GLY A 16 6.41 -20.22 -33.85
C GLY A 16 6.82 -21.66 -33.60
N ASP A 17 6.71 -22.47 -34.63
CA ASP A 17 7.09 -23.88 -34.68
C ASP A 17 8.60 -24.01 -34.95
N SER A 18 9.30 -24.86 -34.20
CA SER A 18 10.60 -25.38 -34.60
C SER A 18 10.82 -26.75 -33.95
N SER A 19 10.61 -27.77 -34.76
CA SER A 19 10.92 -29.17 -34.50
C SER A 19 12.42 -29.43 -34.66
N ALA A 20 13.02 -30.13 -33.69
CA ALA A 20 14.25 -30.88 -33.86
C ALA A 20 14.24 -32.03 -32.86
N GLY A 21 14.13 -33.26 -33.37
CA GLY A 21 14.17 -34.48 -32.58
C GLY A 21 15.59 -34.88 -32.18
N VAL A 22 15.71 -35.49 -31.00
CA VAL A 22 16.82 -36.38 -30.63
C VAL A 22 16.26 -37.47 -29.71
N ASP A 23 16.36 -38.71 -30.16
CA ASP A 23 16.11 -39.93 -29.38
C ASP A 23 17.22 -40.15 -28.33
N GLY A 24 16.85 -40.65 -27.15
CA GLY A 24 17.78 -41.04 -26.09
C GLY A 24 17.05 -41.60 -24.87
N GLY A 25 17.08 -42.92 -24.70
CA GLY A 25 16.15 -43.67 -23.85
C GLY A 25 16.40 -43.67 -22.33
N GLY A 26 15.35 -44.11 -21.60
CA GLY A 26 15.33 -44.61 -20.20
C GLY A 26 15.78 -43.60 -19.15
N TRP A 27 15.12 -43.39 -18.02
CA TRP A 27 14.76 -44.35 -16.97
C TRP A 27 13.53 -43.79 -16.22
N GLY A 28 12.72 -44.69 -15.65
CA GLY A 28 11.37 -44.41 -15.14
C GLY A 28 11.27 -43.29 -14.10
N SER A 29 10.18 -42.51 -14.22
CA SER A 29 9.69 -41.60 -13.19
C SER A 29 8.15 -41.56 -13.23
N ASP A 30 7.56 -41.57 -12.04
CA ASP A 30 6.12 -41.59 -11.76
C ASP A 30 5.35 -40.43 -12.45
N PRO A 31 4.11 -40.65 -12.92
CA PRO A 31 3.34 -39.61 -13.58
C PRO A 31 2.44 -38.91 -12.57
N ASP A 32 2.93 -37.91 -11.86
CA ASP A 32 2.04 -36.96 -11.16
C ASP A 32 2.73 -35.63 -10.81
N PHE A 33 3.26 -34.96 -11.83
CA PHE A 33 3.55 -33.53 -11.75
C PHE A 33 3.22 -32.90 -13.12
N SER A 34 1.98 -32.45 -13.28
CA SER A 34 1.59 -31.52 -14.36
C SER A 34 1.36 -30.13 -13.77
N ASP A 35 1.94 -29.15 -14.43
CA ASP A 35 1.80 -27.72 -14.15
C ASP A 35 0.30 -27.33 -14.10
N PRO A 36 -0.19 -26.59 -13.08
CA PRO A 36 -1.61 -26.24 -12.96
C PRO A 36 -2.19 -25.38 -14.11
N PHE A 37 -1.35 -24.93 -15.04
CA PHE A 37 -1.74 -24.17 -16.22
C PHE A 37 -1.69 -24.97 -17.53
N ASP A 38 -1.41 -26.27 -17.49
CA ASP A 38 -1.32 -27.08 -18.70
C ASP A 38 -2.73 -27.54 -19.16
N ILE A 39 -3.29 -26.83 -20.14
CA ILE A 39 -4.68 -26.99 -20.64
C ILE A 39 -4.79 -28.17 -21.63
N ALA A 40 -4.13 -29.30 -21.37
CA ALA A 40 -4.12 -30.40 -22.32
C ALA A 40 -5.28 -31.41 -22.14
N LYS A 41 -5.90 -31.52 -20.95
CA LYS A 41 -6.92 -32.57 -20.69
C LYS A 41 -8.06 -32.12 -19.76
N THR A 42 -8.95 -31.26 -20.25
CA THR A 42 -10.15 -30.82 -19.49
C THR A 42 -11.26 -31.88 -19.37
N LYS A 43 -11.16 -33.03 -20.05
CA LYS A 43 -12.22 -34.06 -20.04
C LYS A 43 -12.26 -34.97 -18.81
N ASN A 44 -11.17 -35.08 -18.02
CA ASN A 44 -11.07 -36.04 -16.91
C ASN A 44 -10.68 -35.38 -15.56
N ALA A 45 -11.05 -34.12 -15.31
CA ALA A 45 -10.80 -33.49 -14.01
C ALA A 45 -11.71 -34.11 -12.92
N SER A 46 -11.13 -34.52 -11.79
CA SER A 46 -11.89 -35.08 -10.66
C SER A 46 -12.93 -34.09 -10.13
N HIS A 47 -14.05 -34.60 -9.61
CA HIS A 47 -15.16 -33.77 -9.14
C HIS A 47 -14.76 -32.80 -8.00
N GLU A 48 -13.79 -33.19 -7.16
CA GLU A 48 -13.23 -32.33 -6.11
C GLU A 48 -12.37 -31.20 -6.68
N SER A 49 -11.53 -31.45 -7.68
CA SER A 49 -10.75 -30.41 -8.36
C SER A 49 -11.66 -29.38 -9.01
N LEU A 50 -12.76 -29.82 -9.64
CA LEU A 50 -13.78 -28.93 -10.22
C LEU A 50 -14.54 -28.10 -9.18
N LYS A 51 -14.74 -28.62 -7.95
CA LYS A 51 -15.32 -27.86 -6.84
C LYS A 51 -14.36 -26.79 -6.34
N HIS A 52 -13.09 -27.13 -6.10
CA HIS A 52 -12.07 -26.17 -5.69
C HIS A 52 -11.87 -25.07 -6.74
N TRP A 53 -11.86 -25.44 -8.03
CA TRP A 53 -11.76 -24.49 -9.13
C TRP A 53 -12.96 -23.54 -9.17
N ARG A 54 -14.20 -24.05 -9.02
CA ARG A 54 -15.41 -23.20 -8.94
C ARG A 54 -15.38 -22.25 -7.75
N VAL A 55 -14.95 -22.71 -6.58
CA VAL A 55 -14.85 -21.84 -5.39
C VAL A 55 -13.79 -20.77 -5.59
N ARG A 56 -12.61 -21.12 -6.15
CA ARG A 56 -11.51 -20.17 -6.41
C ARG A 56 -11.88 -19.16 -7.49
N PHE A 57 -12.51 -19.60 -8.58
CA PHE A 57 -13.00 -18.75 -9.66
C PHE A 57 -14.09 -17.79 -9.18
N ARG A 58 -15.06 -18.29 -8.38
CA ARG A 58 -16.11 -17.45 -7.79
C ARG A 58 -15.54 -16.44 -6.78
N ARG A 59 -14.46 -16.78 -6.07
CA ARG A 59 -13.71 -15.85 -5.21
C ARG A 59 -12.97 -14.77 -6.01
N HIS A 60 -12.41 -15.14 -7.17
CA HIS A 60 -11.73 -14.21 -8.05
C HIS A 60 -12.73 -13.22 -8.66
N LEU A 61 -13.84 -13.72 -9.21
CA LEU A 61 -14.94 -12.89 -9.70
C LEU A 61 -15.47 -11.94 -8.64
N LYS A 62 -15.67 -12.40 -7.39
CA LYS A 62 -16.08 -11.51 -6.29
C LYS A 62 -15.06 -10.41 -6.00
N LYS A 63 -13.76 -10.74 -6.00
CA LYS A 63 -12.70 -9.74 -5.83
C LYS A 63 -12.68 -8.75 -6.98
N ASP A 64 -12.87 -9.22 -8.20
CA ASP A 64 -12.88 -8.39 -9.40
C ASP A 64 -14.12 -7.47 -9.39
N GLU A 65 -15.31 -7.98 -9.01
CA GLU A 65 -16.51 -7.16 -8.79
C GLU A 65 -16.34 -6.13 -7.67
N GLU A 66 -15.71 -6.48 -6.54
CA GLU A 66 -15.40 -5.55 -5.45
C GLU A 66 -14.41 -4.48 -5.90
N GLN A 67 -13.36 -4.85 -6.64
CA GLN A 67 -12.43 -3.91 -7.24
C GLN A 67 -13.14 -3.00 -8.24
N GLU A 68 -14.04 -3.53 -9.05
CA GLU A 68 -14.76 -2.76 -10.06
C GLU A 68 -15.77 -1.79 -9.41
N LYS A 69 -16.47 -2.21 -8.35
CA LYS A 69 -17.30 -1.32 -7.52
C LYS A 69 -16.46 -0.20 -6.91
N ARG A 70 -15.27 -0.52 -6.36
CA ARG A 70 -14.34 0.48 -5.82
C ARG A 70 -13.89 1.45 -6.92
N ARG A 71 -13.56 0.97 -8.13
CA ARG A 71 -13.23 1.81 -9.28
C ARG A 71 -14.40 2.69 -9.73
N ARG A 72 -15.64 2.18 -9.73
CA ARG A 72 -16.86 2.97 -10.05
C ARG A 72 -17.10 4.07 -9.02
N MET A 73 -16.93 3.78 -7.73
CA MET A 73 -17.06 4.76 -6.66
C MET A 73 -15.98 5.84 -6.77
N ILE A 74 -14.72 5.46 -7.02
CA ILE A 74 -13.62 6.41 -7.27
C ILE A 74 -13.95 7.30 -8.47
N ARG A 75 -14.44 6.72 -9.58
CA ARG A 75 -14.85 7.49 -10.77
C ARG A 75 -15.94 8.50 -10.46
N ALA A 76 -17.00 8.10 -9.75
CA ALA A 76 -18.09 8.98 -9.38
C ALA A 76 -17.60 10.15 -8.51
N HIS A 77 -16.78 9.87 -7.49
CA HIS A 77 -16.19 10.90 -6.63
C HIS A 77 -15.24 11.81 -7.39
N ALA A 78 -14.35 11.25 -8.22
CA ALA A 78 -13.42 12.04 -9.03
C ALA A 78 -14.15 12.99 -9.98
N GLN A 79 -15.23 12.54 -10.64
CA GLN A 79 -16.05 13.39 -11.51
C GLN A 79 -16.77 14.49 -10.73
N VAL A 80 -17.37 14.16 -9.59
CA VAL A 80 -18.09 15.12 -8.74
C VAL A 80 -17.14 16.18 -8.18
N ILE A 81 -15.96 15.79 -7.68
CA ILE A 81 -14.94 16.72 -7.17
C ILE A 81 -14.44 17.64 -8.28
N ARG A 82 -14.22 17.09 -9.49
CA ARG A 82 -13.79 17.88 -10.64
C ARG A 82 -14.84 18.90 -11.08
N VAL A 83 -16.12 18.63 -10.86
CA VAL A 83 -17.23 19.57 -11.14
C VAL A 83 -17.38 20.60 -10.01
N ILE A 84 -17.37 20.17 -8.75
CA ILE A 84 -17.55 21.04 -7.57
C ILE A 84 -16.36 22.01 -7.43
N SER A 85 -15.13 21.53 -7.55
CA SER A 85 -13.93 22.37 -7.41
C SER A 85 -13.80 23.38 -8.55
N LYS A 86 -14.23 22.99 -9.76
CA LYS A 86 -14.33 23.91 -10.91
C LYS A 86 -15.37 25.02 -10.69
N HIS A 87 -16.41 24.77 -9.88
CA HIS A 87 -17.40 25.78 -9.48
C HIS A 87 -16.94 26.66 -8.32
N ILE A 88 -16.23 26.10 -7.33
CA ILE A 88 -15.72 26.85 -6.17
C ILE A 88 -14.66 27.88 -6.58
N ILE A 89 -13.81 27.55 -7.57
CA ILE A 89 -12.70 28.41 -7.99
C ILE A 89 -13.09 29.40 -9.11
N LEU A 90 -14.17 29.14 -9.88
CA LEU A 90 -14.65 30.07 -10.93
C LEU A 90 -15.11 31.44 -10.40
N GLY A 91 -15.22 31.63 -9.08
CA GLY A 91 -15.45 32.93 -8.45
C GLY A 91 -14.23 33.85 -8.41
N THR A 92 -13.04 33.35 -8.77
CA THR A 92 -11.77 34.09 -8.70
C THR A 92 -11.18 34.20 -10.11
N THR A 93 -11.49 35.31 -10.79
CA THR A 93 -10.79 35.70 -12.03
C THR A 93 -9.31 35.90 -11.73
N VAL A 94 -8.44 35.26 -12.51
CA VAL A 94 -6.97 35.29 -12.39
C VAL A 94 -6.46 36.73 -12.33
N ALA A 95 -6.17 37.20 -11.11
CA ALA A 95 -5.43 38.43 -10.85
C ALA A 95 -3.92 38.18 -11.03
N PRO A 96 -3.11 39.20 -11.39
CA PRO A 96 -1.65 39.09 -11.45
C PRO A 96 -1.07 38.61 -10.11
N PRO A 97 0.13 38.00 -10.09
CA PRO A 97 0.75 37.46 -8.87
C PRO A 97 0.83 38.55 -7.79
N SER A 98 -0.02 38.46 -6.78
CA SER A 98 0.09 39.25 -5.57
C SER A 98 0.99 38.50 -4.60
N PRO A 99 2.11 39.09 -4.14
CA PRO A 99 3.04 38.39 -3.26
C PRO A 99 2.34 37.99 -1.96
N ASN A 100 2.29 36.69 -1.69
CA ASN A 100 1.81 36.16 -0.42
C ASN A 100 3.03 35.86 0.46
N GLY A 101 3.50 36.89 1.18
CA GLY A 101 4.67 36.78 2.06
C GLY A 101 5.99 36.60 1.30
N ASP A 102 6.75 35.57 1.67
CA ASP A 102 8.12 35.30 1.19
C ASP A 102 8.21 34.79 -0.26
N TYR A 103 7.09 34.46 -0.92
CA TYR A 103 7.03 33.87 -2.26
C TYR A 103 6.20 34.72 -3.23
N GLU A 104 6.56 34.71 -4.51
CA GLU A 104 5.91 35.51 -5.56
C GLU A 104 4.60 34.89 -6.05
N ILE A 105 4.36 33.60 -5.78
CA ILE A 105 3.15 32.87 -6.15
C ILE A 105 2.41 32.35 -4.92
N GLY A 106 1.09 32.53 -4.90
CA GLY A 106 0.22 32.05 -3.83
C GLY A 106 -0.20 30.58 -4.00
N LEU A 107 -0.63 29.96 -2.89
CA LEU A 107 -1.12 28.59 -2.87
C LEU A 107 -2.30 28.36 -3.83
N GLU A 108 -3.28 29.27 -3.87
CA GLU A 108 -4.47 29.13 -4.71
C GLU A 108 -4.13 29.13 -6.20
N GLN A 109 -3.22 30.01 -6.61
CA GLN A 109 -2.74 30.09 -8.00
C GLN A 109 -2.00 28.83 -8.43
N LEU A 110 -1.20 28.26 -7.53
CA LEU A 110 -0.45 27.03 -7.76
C LEU A 110 -1.38 25.82 -7.85
N ALA A 111 -2.38 25.75 -6.96
CA ALA A 111 -3.41 24.72 -6.95
C ALA A 111 -4.30 24.78 -8.20
N SER A 112 -4.75 25.96 -8.62
CA SER A 112 -5.57 26.12 -9.82
C SER A 112 -4.79 25.74 -11.09
N MET A 113 -3.52 26.14 -11.18
CA MET A 113 -2.66 25.78 -12.31
C MET A 113 -2.49 24.26 -12.45
N ASN A 114 -2.25 23.56 -11.34
CA ASN A 114 -2.11 22.10 -11.32
C ASN A 114 -3.42 21.41 -11.71
N MET A 115 -4.55 21.80 -11.10
CA MET A 115 -5.85 21.15 -11.28
C MET A 115 -6.38 21.25 -12.72
N ASP A 116 -6.22 22.43 -13.34
CA ASP A 116 -6.65 22.65 -14.73
C ASP A 116 -5.61 22.17 -15.75
N HIS A 117 -4.45 21.68 -15.30
CA HIS A 117 -3.29 21.39 -16.15
C HIS A 117 -2.99 22.56 -17.11
N ASN A 118 -3.03 23.79 -16.57
CA ASN A 118 -3.05 25.00 -17.37
C ASN A 118 -1.64 25.37 -17.87
N ILE A 119 -1.33 24.91 -19.09
CA ILE A 119 -0.03 25.14 -19.75
C ILE A 119 0.17 26.62 -20.08
N THR A 120 -0.89 27.37 -20.41
CA THR A 120 -0.75 28.79 -20.78
C THR A 120 -0.35 29.62 -19.56
N THR A 121 -0.93 29.34 -18.40
CA THR A 121 -0.51 29.97 -17.12
C THR A 121 0.93 29.61 -16.77
N LEU A 122 1.35 28.35 -16.95
CA LEU A 122 2.74 27.94 -16.75
C LEU A 122 3.70 28.71 -17.69
N GLN A 123 3.32 28.94 -18.94
CA GLN A 123 4.10 29.72 -19.89
C GLN A 123 4.15 31.22 -19.53
N GLN A 124 3.06 31.78 -19.01
CA GLN A 124 3.02 33.16 -18.51
C GLN A 124 3.99 33.38 -17.34
N TYR A 125 4.17 32.36 -16.49
CA TYR A 125 5.17 32.36 -15.42
C TYR A 125 6.60 32.06 -15.89
N GLY A 126 6.90 32.12 -17.20
CA GLY A 126 8.24 31.85 -17.72
C GLY A 126 8.58 30.35 -17.80
N GLY A 127 7.56 29.48 -17.82
CA GLY A 127 7.73 28.03 -17.87
C GLY A 127 8.20 27.43 -16.54
N VAL A 128 8.82 26.25 -16.61
CA VAL A 128 9.36 25.57 -15.41
C VAL A 128 10.40 26.43 -14.70
N LYS A 129 11.25 27.15 -15.45
CA LYS A 129 12.32 27.99 -14.88
C LYS A 129 11.79 29.21 -14.14
N GLY A 130 10.85 29.95 -14.72
CA GLY A 130 10.28 31.10 -14.00
C GLY A 130 9.46 30.65 -12.78
N LEU A 131 8.76 29.51 -12.86
CA LEU A 131 8.08 28.95 -11.68
C LEU A 131 9.07 28.55 -10.56
N THR A 132 10.23 28.00 -10.90
CA THR A 132 11.26 27.66 -9.90
C THR A 132 11.81 28.90 -9.19
N GLU A 133 11.96 30.01 -9.92
CA GLU A 133 12.37 31.30 -9.34
C GLU A 133 11.30 31.86 -8.39
N MET A 134 10.02 31.82 -8.79
CA MET A 134 8.90 32.32 -7.97
C MET A 134 8.74 31.56 -6.64
N ILE A 135 9.07 30.25 -6.62
CA ILE A 135 9.01 29.39 -5.42
C ILE A 135 10.38 29.26 -4.72
N LYS A 136 11.40 30.00 -5.21
CA LYS A 136 12.77 30.02 -4.67
C LYS A 136 13.36 28.61 -4.53
N THR A 137 13.26 27.81 -5.58
CA THR A 137 13.79 26.45 -5.66
C THR A 137 14.80 26.37 -6.79
N ASP A 138 15.91 25.68 -6.57
CA ASP A 138 16.84 25.34 -7.64
C ASP A 138 16.51 23.98 -8.27
N VAL A 139 16.63 23.89 -9.58
CA VAL A 139 16.21 22.73 -10.38
C VAL A 139 17.14 21.52 -10.17
N GLU A 140 18.42 21.77 -9.94
CA GLU A 140 19.45 20.73 -9.84
C GLU A 140 19.74 20.34 -8.39
N THR A 141 19.78 21.33 -7.51
CA THR A 141 20.11 21.18 -6.10
C THR A 141 18.90 21.05 -5.18
N GLY A 142 17.71 21.41 -5.66
CA GLY A 142 16.49 21.42 -4.85
C GLY A 142 16.53 22.50 -3.77
N ILE A 143 15.69 22.35 -2.74
CA ILE A 143 15.66 23.28 -1.60
C ILE A 143 16.76 22.98 -0.60
N TYR A 144 17.15 23.98 0.19
CA TYR A 144 18.02 23.75 1.33
C TYR A 144 17.19 23.10 2.46
N GLY A 145 17.63 21.94 2.94
CA GLY A 145 16.90 21.15 3.93
C GLY A 145 16.97 21.71 5.36
N ASP A 146 16.98 23.03 5.55
CA ASP A 146 16.94 23.66 6.87
C ASP A 146 15.51 23.63 7.45
N GLU A 147 15.38 23.28 8.72
CA GLU A 147 14.07 23.13 9.39
C GLU A 147 13.25 24.43 9.38
N ASN A 148 13.93 25.59 9.40
CA ASN A 148 13.27 26.89 9.32
C ASN A 148 12.69 27.16 7.93
N GLU A 149 13.38 26.75 6.86
CA GLU A 149 12.85 26.86 5.50
C GLU A 149 11.68 25.91 5.28
N LEU A 150 11.81 24.66 5.73
CA LEU A 150 10.74 23.66 5.65
C LEU A 150 9.48 24.11 6.40
N SER A 151 9.64 24.68 7.59
CA SER A 151 8.53 25.20 8.38
C SER A 151 7.84 26.39 7.71
N ARG A 152 8.61 27.31 7.10
CA ARG A 152 8.05 28.43 6.32
C ARG A 152 7.25 27.95 5.11
N ARG A 153 7.77 26.97 4.35
CA ARG A 153 7.06 26.36 3.21
C ARG A 153 5.78 25.65 3.66
N LYS A 154 5.82 24.91 4.78
CA LYS A 154 4.63 24.28 5.36
C LYS A 154 3.57 25.30 5.75
N ASN A 155 3.96 26.44 6.30
CA ASN A 155 3.03 27.52 6.66
C ASN A 155 2.45 28.23 5.42
N ALA A 156 3.23 28.38 4.34
CA ALA A 156 2.79 29.05 3.12
C ALA A 156 1.93 28.16 2.20
N PHE A 157 2.29 26.88 2.06
CA PHE A 157 1.69 25.98 1.06
C PHE A 157 1.00 24.73 1.65
N GLY A 158 1.10 24.53 2.97
CA GLY A 158 0.55 23.35 3.66
C GLY A 158 1.54 22.19 3.78
N SER A 159 1.10 21.12 4.46
CA SER A 159 1.84 19.87 4.65
C SER A 159 1.32 18.74 3.76
N ASN A 160 2.19 17.80 3.39
CA ASN A 160 1.79 16.62 2.61
C ASN A 160 1.12 15.54 3.48
N THR A 161 0.05 15.93 4.16
CA THR A 161 -0.72 15.07 5.08
C THR A 161 -2.20 15.18 4.76
N TYR A 162 -2.91 14.05 4.81
CA TYR A 162 -4.36 14.00 4.60
C TYR A 162 -5.08 14.01 5.95
N PRO A 163 -6.29 14.58 6.05
CA PRO A 163 -7.08 14.53 7.28
C PRO A 163 -7.43 13.08 7.59
N VAL A 164 -6.76 12.50 8.58
CA VAL A 164 -7.07 11.17 9.08
C VAL A 164 -8.32 11.25 9.95
N LYS A 165 -9.27 10.32 9.79
CA LYS A 165 -10.39 10.17 10.73
C LYS A 165 -9.81 10.01 12.15
N LYS A 166 -10.14 10.94 13.05
CA LYS A 166 -9.74 10.85 14.46
C LYS A 166 -10.17 9.50 15.01
N GLY A 167 -9.27 8.84 15.74
CA GLY A 167 -9.56 7.57 16.41
C GLY A 167 -10.82 7.67 17.28
N ARG A 168 -11.58 6.58 17.36
CA ARG A 168 -12.74 6.51 18.25
C ARG A 168 -12.28 6.68 19.71
N SER A 169 -13.03 7.45 20.49
CA SER A 169 -12.77 7.61 21.92
C SER A 169 -13.10 6.33 22.69
N PHE A 170 -12.44 6.13 23.84
CA PHE A 170 -12.74 5.02 24.74
C PHE A 170 -14.22 5.00 25.17
N LEU A 171 -14.83 6.16 25.44
CA LEU A 171 -16.24 6.26 25.82
C LEU A 171 -17.19 5.73 24.74
N ARG A 172 -16.83 5.90 23.47
CA ARG A 172 -17.61 5.34 22.37
C ARG A 172 -17.55 3.81 22.36
N PHE A 173 -16.39 3.22 22.63
CA PHE A 173 -16.27 1.76 22.78
C PHE A 173 -17.05 1.25 24.00
N LEU A 174 -17.06 2.01 25.10
CA LEU A 174 -17.86 1.68 26.27
C LEU A 174 -19.37 1.70 25.95
N TRP A 175 -19.83 2.71 25.20
CA TRP A 175 -21.21 2.79 24.73
C TRP A 175 -21.57 1.68 23.74
N GLU A 176 -20.66 1.34 22.82
CA GLU A 176 -20.85 0.23 21.87
C GLU A 176 -20.96 -1.11 22.61
N ALA A 177 -20.11 -1.37 23.61
CA ALA A 177 -20.20 -2.56 24.47
C ALA A 177 -21.51 -2.56 25.29
N TRP A 178 -21.97 -1.39 25.74
CA TRP A 178 -23.25 -1.23 26.43
C TRP A 178 -24.46 -1.53 25.54
N GLN A 179 -24.35 -1.56 24.22
CA GLN A 179 -25.47 -1.83 23.31
C GLN A 179 -25.50 -3.27 22.80
N ASP A 180 -24.58 -4.13 23.24
CA ASP A 180 -24.56 -5.53 22.81
C ASP A 180 -25.78 -6.30 23.33
N LEU A 181 -26.45 -7.05 22.45
CA LEU A 181 -27.72 -7.73 22.73
C LEU A 181 -27.59 -8.71 23.90
N THR A 182 -26.48 -9.44 23.99
CA THR A 182 -26.23 -10.41 25.08
C THR A 182 -26.11 -9.69 26.43
N LEU A 183 -25.35 -8.59 26.47
CA LEU A 183 -25.18 -7.77 27.66
C LEU A 183 -26.48 -7.02 28.03
N ILE A 184 -27.34 -6.67 27.05
CA ILE A 184 -28.69 -6.16 27.33
C ILE A 184 -29.49 -7.21 28.09
N ILE A 185 -29.52 -8.46 27.62
CA ILE A 185 -30.25 -9.56 28.28
C ILE A 185 -29.73 -9.78 29.70
N LEU A 186 -28.41 -9.80 29.90
CA LEU A 186 -27.83 -9.96 31.24
C LEU A 186 -28.13 -8.79 32.18
N ARG A 187 -28.20 -7.55 31.70
CA ARG A 187 -28.60 -6.42 32.55
C ARG A 187 -30.07 -6.49 32.93
N ILE A 188 -30.93 -6.89 32.00
CA ILE A 188 -32.35 -7.10 32.31
C ILE A 188 -32.47 -8.21 33.36
N ALA A 189 -31.74 -9.32 33.22
CA ALA A 189 -31.66 -10.40 34.19
C ALA A 189 -31.12 -9.92 35.56
N ALA A 190 -30.07 -9.10 35.57
CA ALA A 190 -29.49 -8.54 36.79
C ALA A 190 -30.47 -7.62 37.53
N VAL A 191 -31.16 -6.74 36.80
CA VAL A 191 -32.19 -5.87 37.36
C VAL A 191 -33.38 -6.68 37.87
N ALA A 192 -33.81 -7.71 37.15
CA ALA A 192 -34.88 -8.61 37.59
C ALA A 192 -34.49 -9.38 38.85
N SER A 193 -33.29 -9.95 38.90
CA SER A 193 -32.75 -10.66 40.07
C SER A 193 -32.61 -9.72 41.28
N LEU A 194 -32.12 -8.50 41.08
CA LEU A 194 -32.01 -7.50 42.14
C LEU A 194 -33.39 -7.09 42.68
N ALA A 195 -34.37 -6.85 41.80
CA ALA A 195 -35.72 -6.48 42.20
C ALA A 195 -36.45 -7.62 42.94
N LEU A 196 -36.25 -8.86 42.50
CA LEU A 196 -36.84 -10.03 43.14
C LEU A 196 -36.18 -10.33 44.49
N GLY A 197 -34.84 -10.29 44.56
CA GLY A 197 -34.08 -10.52 45.79
C GLY A 197 -34.43 -9.52 46.89
N ILE A 198 -34.47 -8.22 46.58
CA ILE A 198 -34.87 -7.17 47.54
C ILE A 198 -36.31 -7.39 48.03
N LYS A 199 -37.19 -7.91 47.17
CA LYS A 199 -38.60 -8.14 47.51
C LYS A 199 -38.80 -9.36 48.42
N THR A 200 -37.98 -10.41 48.29
CA THR A 200 -38.11 -11.64 49.10
C THR A 200 -37.30 -11.63 50.38
N GLU A 201 -36.05 -11.19 50.31
CA GLU A 201 -35.07 -11.32 51.39
C GLU A 201 -34.79 -9.97 52.09
N GLY A 202 -35.47 -8.90 51.66
CA GLY A 202 -35.30 -7.55 52.18
C GLY A 202 -34.04 -6.86 51.67
N LEU A 203 -33.80 -5.63 52.14
CA LEU A 203 -32.70 -4.78 51.67
C LEU A 203 -31.32 -5.21 52.20
N GLU A 204 -31.24 -5.93 53.31
CA GLU A 204 -29.95 -6.29 53.93
C GLU A 204 -29.28 -7.49 53.26
N GLU A 205 -30.05 -8.49 52.83
CA GLU A 205 -29.54 -9.73 52.22
C GLU A 205 -29.92 -9.89 50.73
N GLY A 206 -31.11 -9.43 50.33
CA GLY A 206 -31.63 -9.64 48.98
C GLY A 206 -30.93 -8.88 47.85
N TRP A 207 -29.99 -7.98 48.16
CA TRP A 207 -29.21 -7.25 47.16
C TRP A 207 -28.00 -8.03 46.65
N TYR A 208 -27.52 -9.05 47.38
CA TYR A 208 -26.26 -9.74 47.06
C TYR A 208 -26.31 -10.45 45.70
N ASP A 209 -27.41 -11.13 45.38
CA ASP A 209 -27.52 -11.96 44.18
C ASP A 209 -27.55 -11.10 42.90
N GLY A 210 -28.49 -10.13 42.84
CA GLY A 210 -28.57 -9.18 41.73
C GLY A 210 -27.41 -8.19 41.66
N GLY A 211 -26.86 -7.79 42.81
CA GLY A 211 -25.70 -6.92 42.92
C GLY A 211 -24.42 -7.57 42.38
N SER A 212 -24.22 -8.87 42.66
CA SER A 212 -23.09 -9.64 42.15
C SER A 212 -23.15 -9.78 40.63
N ILE A 213 -24.32 -10.08 40.06
CA ILE A 213 -24.51 -10.16 38.60
C ILE A 213 -24.25 -8.79 37.96
N THR A 214 -24.78 -7.72 38.55
CA THR A 214 -24.56 -6.34 38.05
C THR A 214 -23.08 -5.97 38.04
N PHE A 215 -22.35 -6.32 39.11
CA PHE A 215 -20.90 -6.07 39.20
C PHE A 215 -20.11 -6.82 38.13
N VAL A 216 -20.40 -8.12 37.93
CA VAL A 216 -19.75 -8.94 36.91
C VAL A 216 -20.02 -8.38 35.51
N VAL A 217 -21.26 -8.01 35.19
CA VAL A 217 -21.63 -7.45 33.89
C VAL A 217 -20.90 -6.12 33.64
N LEU A 218 -20.80 -5.25 34.65
CA LEU A 218 -20.04 -3.99 34.53
C LEU A 218 -18.54 -4.25 34.28
N LEU A 219 -17.96 -5.24 34.97
CA LEU A 219 -16.57 -5.65 34.77
C LEU A 219 -16.35 -6.16 33.35
N VAL A 220 -17.24 -7.02 32.85
CA VAL A 220 -17.17 -7.56 31.48
C VAL A 220 -17.27 -6.44 30.44
N ILE A 221 -18.19 -5.47 30.61
CA ILE A 221 -18.30 -4.30 29.73
C ILE A 221 -16.99 -3.51 29.72
N PHE A 222 -16.40 -3.24 30.90
CA PHE A 222 -15.16 -2.49 31.00
C PHE A 222 -13.96 -3.21 30.37
N VAL A 223 -13.80 -4.51 30.61
CA VAL A 223 -12.74 -5.33 30.03
C VAL A 223 -12.89 -5.41 28.51
N THR A 224 -14.11 -5.59 28.01
CA THR A 224 -14.40 -5.64 26.57
C THR A 224 -14.07 -4.30 25.91
N ALA A 225 -14.53 -3.18 26.47
CA ALA A 225 -14.25 -1.85 25.95
C ALA A 225 -12.74 -1.53 25.96
N THR A 226 -12.02 -1.92 27.02
CA THR A 226 -10.57 -1.73 27.12
C THR A 226 -9.81 -2.56 26.10
N SER A 227 -10.21 -3.81 25.90
CA SER A 227 -9.63 -4.70 24.89
C SER A 227 -9.81 -4.13 23.48
N ASP A 228 -11.05 -3.78 23.11
CA ASP A 228 -11.38 -3.28 21.78
C ASP A 228 -10.70 -1.92 21.51
N TYR A 229 -10.59 -1.05 22.52
CA TYR A 229 -9.86 0.21 22.41
C TYR A 229 -8.36 0.00 22.18
N ARG A 230 -7.71 -0.88 22.96
CA ARG A 230 -6.29 -1.22 22.76
C ARG A 230 -6.03 -1.80 21.38
N GLN A 231 -6.93 -2.65 20.90
CA GLN A 231 -6.86 -3.22 19.55
C GLN A 231 -6.96 -2.13 18.47
N SER A 232 -7.90 -1.20 18.60
CA SER A 232 -8.04 -0.06 17.68
C SER A 232 -6.77 0.80 17.64
N LEU A 233 -6.13 1.04 18.79
CA LEU A 233 -4.90 1.84 18.85
C LEU A 233 -3.74 1.14 18.13
N GLN A 234 -3.58 -0.16 18.32
CA GLN A 234 -2.55 -0.93 17.62
C GLN A 234 -2.75 -0.86 16.10
N PHE A 235 -4.00 -0.98 15.62
CA PHE A 235 -4.28 -0.83 14.18
C PHE A 235 -3.96 0.56 13.64
N GLN A 236 -4.19 1.61 14.42
CA GLN A 236 -3.84 2.98 14.03
C GLN A 236 -2.33 3.13 13.83
N ASN A 237 -1.52 2.75 14.83
CA ASN A 237 -0.07 2.85 14.76
C ASN A 237 0.52 2.10 13.55
N LEU A 238 -0.02 0.92 13.25
CA LEU A 238 0.42 0.10 12.11
C LEU A 238 0.02 0.69 10.76
N ASN A 239 -1.15 1.32 10.72
CA ASN A 239 -1.59 2.02 9.52
C ASN A 239 -0.75 3.29 9.29
N GLU A 240 -0.39 4.01 10.35
CA GLU A 240 0.53 5.16 10.29
C GLU A 240 1.90 4.74 9.76
N GLU A 241 2.48 3.65 10.27
CA GLU A 241 3.76 3.12 9.79
C GLU A 241 3.69 2.69 8.33
N LYS A 242 2.59 2.04 7.91
CA LYS A 242 2.36 1.64 6.51
C LYS A 242 2.22 2.84 5.58
N GLN A 243 1.52 3.88 6.00
CA GLN A 243 1.31 5.09 5.20
C GLN A 243 2.59 5.94 5.12
N ASN A 244 3.54 5.75 6.04
CA ASN A 244 4.87 6.36 5.99
C ASN A 244 5.76 5.71 4.91
N ILE A 245 5.53 6.09 3.66
CA ILE A 245 6.37 5.68 2.54
C ILE A 245 7.64 6.54 2.54
N LYS A 246 8.81 5.89 2.49
CA LYS A 246 10.10 6.57 2.32
C LYS A 246 10.47 6.62 0.84
N LEU A 247 10.71 7.82 0.33
CA LEU A 247 11.13 8.05 -1.06
C LEU A 247 12.45 8.81 -1.13
N GLU A 248 13.08 8.75 -2.29
CA GLU A 248 14.33 9.47 -2.59
C GLU A 248 13.99 10.86 -3.13
N MET A 249 14.64 11.90 -2.60
CA MET A 249 14.46 13.29 -3.03
C MET A 249 15.79 14.05 -3.03
N ILE A 250 15.87 15.16 -3.74
CA ILE A 250 17.05 16.01 -3.85
C ILE A 250 16.84 17.29 -3.02
N ARG A 251 17.69 17.49 -2.01
CA ARG A 251 17.77 18.72 -1.19
C ARG A 251 19.24 19.11 -1.00
N GLY A 252 19.60 20.37 -1.20
CA GLY A 252 20.98 20.87 -1.11
C GLY A 252 21.98 20.12 -2.02
N GLY A 253 21.54 19.66 -3.19
CA GLY A 253 22.35 18.90 -4.15
C GLY A 253 22.60 17.44 -3.76
N ARG A 254 22.01 16.95 -2.66
CA ARG A 254 22.18 15.57 -2.19
C ARG A 254 20.88 14.81 -2.24
N ARG A 255 20.96 13.52 -2.61
CA ARG A 255 19.81 12.62 -2.56
C ARG A 255 19.63 12.09 -1.14
N ASN A 256 18.48 12.40 -0.53
CA ASN A 256 18.11 11.97 0.81
C ASN A 256 16.87 11.09 0.76
N LYS A 257 16.79 10.10 1.65
CA LYS A 257 15.56 9.31 1.84
C LYS A 257 14.71 9.96 2.92
N VAL A 258 13.52 10.40 2.55
CA VAL A 258 12.64 11.21 3.40
C VAL A 258 11.23 10.60 3.40
N SER A 259 10.49 10.83 4.49
CA SER A 259 9.09 10.42 4.59
C SER A 259 8.22 11.19 3.60
N ILE A 260 7.20 10.54 3.04
CA ILE A 260 6.18 11.19 2.21
C ILE A 260 5.50 12.37 2.90
N TYR A 261 5.40 12.37 4.25
CA TYR A 261 4.77 13.44 5.02
C TYR A 261 5.62 14.71 5.14
N GLU A 262 6.94 14.59 4.92
CA GLU A 262 7.90 15.70 5.03
C GLU A 262 8.13 16.42 3.69
N ILE A 263 7.45 15.99 2.63
CA ILE A 263 7.46 16.65 1.33
C ILE A 263 6.80 18.02 1.44
N VAL A 264 7.43 19.02 0.83
CA VAL A 264 6.95 20.39 0.72
C VAL A 264 6.99 20.86 -0.72
N VAL A 265 6.27 21.95 -1.00
CA VAL A 265 6.30 22.60 -2.32
C VAL A 265 7.71 23.13 -2.62
N GLY A 266 8.19 22.83 -3.83
CA GLY A 266 9.54 23.13 -4.28
C GLY A 266 10.54 21.99 -4.10
N ASP A 267 10.15 20.85 -3.51
CA ASP A 267 11.03 19.68 -3.47
C ASP A 267 11.25 19.09 -4.88
N VAL A 268 12.45 18.59 -5.12
CA VAL A 268 12.83 17.93 -6.38
C VAL A 268 12.91 16.43 -6.15
N ILE A 269 12.11 15.66 -6.89
CA ILE A 269 11.92 14.21 -6.67
C ILE A 269 12.28 13.47 -7.96
N PRO A 270 13.32 12.62 -7.97
CA PRO A 270 13.58 11.72 -9.08
C PRO A 270 12.61 10.53 -9.05
N LEU A 271 11.84 10.37 -10.11
CA LEU A 271 10.88 9.30 -10.33
C LEU A 271 11.47 8.21 -11.24
N LYS A 272 11.31 6.95 -10.81
CA LYS A 272 11.70 5.75 -11.56
C LYS A 272 10.49 4.86 -11.82
N ILE A 273 10.64 3.90 -12.74
CA ILE A 273 9.61 2.91 -13.04
C ILE A 273 9.18 2.18 -11.76
N GLY A 274 7.86 2.13 -11.52
CA GLY A 274 7.26 1.51 -10.34
C GLY A 274 7.03 2.47 -9.17
N ASP A 275 7.62 3.66 -9.17
CA ASP A 275 7.40 4.65 -8.12
C ASP A 275 5.97 5.19 -8.18
N GLN A 276 5.43 5.49 -6.99
CA GLN A 276 4.19 6.25 -6.86
C GLN A 276 4.53 7.74 -6.80
N VAL A 277 3.84 8.54 -7.60
CA VAL A 277 3.96 10.00 -7.57
C VAL A 277 3.44 10.50 -6.20
N PRO A 278 4.27 11.13 -5.36
CA PRO A 278 3.94 11.34 -3.95
C PRO A 278 3.12 12.61 -3.67
N ALA A 279 3.10 13.55 -4.61
CA ALA A 279 2.49 14.87 -4.53
C ALA A 279 2.23 15.38 -5.95
N ASP A 280 1.42 16.42 -6.13
CA ASP A 280 1.23 17.03 -7.45
C ASP A 280 2.48 17.83 -7.82
N GLY A 281 2.86 17.78 -9.09
CA GLY A 281 4.12 18.36 -9.53
C GLY A 281 4.22 18.59 -11.03
N ILE A 282 5.37 19.14 -11.42
CA ILE A 282 5.70 19.44 -12.81
C ILE A 282 6.99 18.72 -13.17
N LEU A 283 7.02 18.10 -14.34
CA LEU A 283 8.17 17.45 -14.93
C LEU A 283 9.22 18.51 -15.29
N ILE A 284 10.38 18.41 -14.66
CA ILE A 284 11.56 19.22 -14.96
C ILE A 284 12.27 18.66 -16.19
N SER A 285 12.64 17.39 -16.11
CA SER A 285 13.40 16.66 -17.11
C SER A 285 12.99 15.20 -17.08
N GLY A 286 12.94 14.54 -18.24
CA GLY A 286 12.55 13.14 -18.28
C GLY A 286 12.84 12.50 -19.62
N HIS A 287 12.96 11.18 -19.61
CA HIS A 287 13.22 10.36 -20.78
C HIS A 287 12.06 9.37 -20.93
N SER A 288 11.22 9.62 -21.93
CA SER A 288 10.03 8.81 -22.28
C SER A 288 9.18 8.44 -21.06
N LEU A 289 8.96 9.40 -20.15
CA LEU A 289 8.22 9.18 -18.92
C LEU A 289 6.76 8.87 -19.25
N ALA A 290 6.28 7.74 -18.77
CA ALA A 290 4.91 7.29 -18.93
C ALA A 290 4.30 7.02 -17.56
N ILE A 291 3.16 7.66 -17.29
CA ILE A 291 2.44 7.57 -16.02
C ILE A 291 1.14 6.80 -16.24
N ASP A 292 0.88 5.80 -15.40
CA ASP A 292 -0.40 5.13 -15.32
C ASP A 292 -1.36 5.92 -14.42
N THR A 293 -2.44 6.43 -15.01
CA THR A 293 -3.47 7.21 -14.32
C THR A 293 -4.61 6.34 -13.76
N SER A 294 -4.47 5.01 -13.77
CA SER A 294 -5.49 4.06 -13.29
C SER A 294 -5.90 4.27 -11.84
N SER A 295 -4.95 4.65 -10.98
CA SER A 295 -5.22 4.86 -9.56
C SER A 295 -6.15 6.05 -9.32
N MET A 296 -6.04 7.08 -10.16
CA MET A 296 -6.82 8.31 -10.06
C MET A 296 -8.16 8.26 -10.82
N THR A 297 -8.10 7.78 -12.06
CA THR A 297 -9.25 7.82 -12.98
C THR A 297 -10.05 6.52 -12.97
N GLY A 298 -9.51 5.44 -12.41
CA GLY A 298 -10.10 4.10 -12.51
C GLY A 298 -9.96 3.44 -13.89
N GLU A 299 -9.41 4.16 -14.88
CA GLU A 299 -9.17 3.69 -16.24
C GLU A 299 -7.67 3.44 -16.45
N SER A 300 -7.30 2.24 -16.90
CA SER A 300 -5.92 1.90 -17.24
C SER A 300 -5.49 2.64 -18.50
N LYS A 301 -5.09 3.90 -18.33
CA LYS A 301 -4.56 4.75 -19.39
C LYS A 301 -3.14 5.16 -19.04
N ILE A 302 -2.21 4.79 -19.91
CA ILE A 302 -0.83 5.22 -19.84
C ILE A 302 -0.72 6.56 -20.58
N VAL A 303 -0.21 7.58 -19.90
CA VAL A 303 -0.05 8.94 -20.44
C VAL A 303 1.43 9.29 -20.49
N HIS A 304 1.93 9.64 -21.68
CA HIS A 304 3.29 10.15 -21.85
C HIS A 304 3.39 11.60 -21.39
N LYS A 305 4.46 11.88 -20.64
CA LYS A 305 4.72 13.17 -20.02
C LYS A 305 6.01 13.75 -20.61
N ASP A 306 5.86 14.89 -21.27
CA ASP A 306 6.93 15.67 -21.88
C ASP A 306 6.79 17.14 -21.48
N HIS A 307 7.66 18.01 -21.98
CA HIS A 307 7.56 19.47 -21.76
C HIS A 307 6.23 20.08 -22.25
N LYS A 308 5.52 19.42 -23.18
CA LYS A 308 4.18 19.83 -23.63
C LYS A 308 3.07 19.43 -22.66
N SER A 309 3.29 18.43 -21.82
CA SER A 309 2.32 17.87 -20.87
C SER A 309 3.00 17.60 -19.51
N PRO A 310 3.59 18.61 -18.87
CA PRO A 310 4.56 18.38 -17.80
C PRO A 310 3.92 18.03 -16.45
N PHE A 311 2.60 18.20 -16.30
CA PHE A 311 1.94 17.99 -15.02
C PHE A 311 1.87 16.51 -14.60
N LEU A 312 2.17 16.25 -13.33
CA LEU A 312 2.17 14.95 -12.68
C LEU A 312 1.20 14.98 -11.51
N MET A 313 0.39 13.93 -11.39
CA MET A 313 -0.68 13.84 -10.40
C MET A 313 -0.30 12.85 -9.31
N SER A 314 -0.49 13.26 -8.06
CA SER A 314 -0.31 12.44 -6.87
C SER A 314 -1.15 11.15 -6.96
N GLY A 315 -0.61 10.05 -6.45
CA GLY A 315 -1.27 8.74 -6.46
C GLY A 315 -1.14 7.96 -7.77
N CYS A 316 -0.72 8.58 -8.87
CA CYS A 316 -0.40 7.86 -10.11
C CYS A 316 0.90 7.05 -9.96
N LYS A 317 1.08 6.05 -10.83
CA LYS A 317 2.29 5.21 -10.84
C LYS A 317 3.10 5.41 -12.10
N VAL A 318 4.43 5.37 -11.98
CA VAL A 318 5.32 5.42 -13.13
C VAL A 318 5.29 4.06 -13.84
N ALA A 319 4.75 4.03 -15.05
CA ALA A 319 4.62 2.83 -15.87
C ALA A 319 5.90 2.54 -16.66
N ALA A 320 6.55 3.57 -17.20
CA ALA A 320 7.79 3.45 -17.96
C ALA A 320 8.60 4.76 -17.95
N GLY A 321 9.88 4.67 -18.30
CA GLY A 321 10.78 5.82 -18.35
C GLY A 321 11.27 6.28 -16.98
N ALA A 322 11.94 7.42 -16.98
CA ALA A 322 12.43 8.07 -15.76
C ALA A 322 12.31 9.58 -15.92
N GLY A 323 12.12 10.30 -14.82
CA GLY A 323 12.06 11.76 -14.85
C GLY A 323 12.27 12.38 -13.48
N THR A 324 12.53 13.68 -13.47
CA THR A 324 12.68 14.48 -12.27
C THR A 324 11.51 15.42 -12.20
N MET A 325 10.77 15.40 -11.10
CA MET A 325 9.64 16.29 -10.87
C MET A 325 9.96 17.34 -9.82
N MET A 326 9.38 18.53 -9.96
CA MET A 326 9.28 19.53 -8.90
C MET A 326 7.89 19.45 -8.29
N VAL A 327 7.80 19.45 -6.97
CA VAL A 327 6.53 19.45 -6.24
C VAL A 327 5.88 20.83 -6.31
N THR A 328 4.63 20.88 -6.77
CA THR A 328 3.83 22.11 -6.89
C THR A 328 2.56 22.06 -6.04
N GLY A 329 2.14 20.91 -5.53
CA GLY A 329 0.99 20.82 -4.61
C GLY A 329 1.13 19.65 -3.65
N VAL A 330 0.77 19.85 -2.38
CA VAL A 330 0.90 18.85 -1.32
C VAL A 330 -0.40 18.67 -0.53
N GLY A 331 -0.60 17.46 0.01
CA GLY A 331 -1.72 17.16 0.91
C GLY A 331 -3.08 17.41 0.28
N ILE A 332 -3.95 18.13 1.00
CA ILE A 332 -5.32 18.48 0.56
C ILE A 332 -5.37 19.35 -0.69
N ASN A 333 -4.26 20.01 -1.05
CA ASN A 333 -4.16 20.87 -2.23
C ASN A 333 -3.88 20.09 -3.52
N THR A 334 -3.87 18.75 -3.44
CA THR A 334 -3.71 17.85 -4.59
C THR A 334 -5.05 17.24 -5.01
N GLU A 335 -5.18 16.84 -6.28
CA GLU A 335 -6.39 16.13 -6.73
C GLU A 335 -6.61 14.83 -5.92
N TRP A 336 -5.52 14.12 -5.61
CA TRP A 336 -5.56 12.92 -4.78
C TRP A 336 -6.00 13.22 -3.34
N GLY A 337 -5.55 14.33 -2.76
CA GLY A 337 -5.93 14.73 -1.40
C GLY A 337 -7.39 15.11 -1.26
N LEU A 338 -7.95 15.78 -2.27
CA LEU A 338 -9.39 16.05 -2.33
C LEU A 338 -10.19 14.75 -2.44
N LEU A 339 -9.78 13.85 -3.33
CA LEU A 339 -10.40 12.52 -3.47
C LEU A 339 -10.32 11.73 -2.16
N MET A 340 -9.15 11.70 -1.52
CA MET A 340 -8.94 10.97 -0.28
C MET A 340 -9.76 11.54 0.87
N THR A 341 -9.99 12.86 0.89
CA THR A 341 -10.85 13.51 1.89
C THR A 341 -12.31 13.09 1.71
N SER A 342 -12.84 13.11 0.49
CA SER A 342 -14.22 12.66 0.22
C SER A 342 -14.42 11.16 0.46
N ILE A 343 -13.45 10.34 0.06
CA ILE A 343 -13.47 8.89 0.31
C ILE A 343 -13.36 8.61 1.80
N SER A 344 -12.56 9.39 2.54
CA SER A 344 -12.44 9.23 3.98
C SER A 344 -13.73 9.58 4.71
N GLU A 345 -14.57 10.48 4.18
CA GLU A 345 -15.89 10.77 4.73
C GLU A 345 -16.88 9.63 4.48
N ASP A 346 -16.99 9.16 3.24
CA ASP A 346 -18.07 8.27 2.78
C ASP A 346 -17.73 6.77 2.86
N THR A 347 -16.46 6.41 2.68
CA THR A 347 -16.00 5.03 2.76
C THR A 347 -15.61 4.74 4.21
N GLY A 348 -16.53 4.10 4.92
CA GLY A 348 -16.13 3.22 6.01
C GLY A 348 -15.29 2.10 5.42
N GLU A 349 -14.02 2.36 5.11
CA GLU A 349 -13.05 1.32 4.77
C GLU A 349 -13.28 0.18 5.75
N GLU A 350 -13.45 -1.04 5.24
CA GLU A 350 -13.67 -2.21 6.06
C GLU A 350 -12.48 -2.35 7.01
N THR A 351 -12.61 -1.76 8.18
CA THR A 351 -11.62 -1.86 9.24
C THR A 351 -11.42 -3.36 9.48
N PRO A 352 -10.21 -3.81 9.83
CA PRO A 352 -10.00 -5.21 10.23
C PRO A 352 -10.98 -5.67 11.33
N LEU A 353 -11.57 -4.71 12.07
CA LEU A 353 -12.72 -4.89 12.95
C LEU A 353 -13.97 -5.45 12.26
N GLN A 354 -14.30 -5.10 11.02
CA GLN A 354 -15.42 -5.71 10.29
C GLN A 354 -15.20 -7.20 9.98
N VAL A 355 -13.95 -7.62 9.76
CA VAL A 355 -13.60 -9.04 9.63
C VAL A 355 -13.71 -9.74 10.99
N LEU A 356 -13.26 -9.09 12.08
CA LEU A 356 -13.52 -9.56 13.44
C LEU A 356 -15.03 -9.61 13.74
N ILE A 357 -15.82 -8.66 13.24
CA ILE A 357 -17.29 -8.66 13.33
C ILE A 357 -17.84 -9.87 12.56
N GLY A 358 -17.32 -10.19 11.37
CA GLY A 358 -17.69 -11.42 10.65
C GLY A 358 -17.41 -12.70 11.45
N TYR A 359 -16.29 -12.76 12.16
CA TYR A 359 -15.96 -13.87 13.07
C TYR A 359 -16.86 -13.85 14.32
N LYS A 360 -17.07 -12.69 14.93
CA LYS A 360 -18.05 -12.46 16.01
C LYS A 360 -19.45 -12.87 15.57
N VAL A 361 -19.86 -12.68 14.31
CA VAL A 361 -21.17 -13.11 13.78
C VAL A 361 -21.24 -14.63 13.67
N ARG A 362 -20.17 -15.30 13.24
CA ARG A 362 -20.10 -16.78 13.20
C ARG A 362 -20.13 -17.36 14.61
N LEU A 363 -19.35 -16.78 15.52
CA LEU A 363 -19.37 -17.12 16.95
C LEU A 363 -20.70 -16.81 17.60
N ASN A 364 -21.33 -15.68 17.25
CA ASN A 364 -22.65 -15.31 17.74
C ASN A 364 -23.70 -16.28 17.20
N GLY A 365 -23.51 -16.89 16.03
CA GLY A 365 -24.33 -18.02 15.58
C GLY A 365 -24.21 -19.24 16.51
N VAL A 366 -23.00 -19.56 16.98
CA VAL A 366 -22.78 -20.66 17.94
C VAL A 366 -23.29 -20.28 19.34
N ALA A 367 -23.03 -19.05 19.80
CA ALA A 367 -23.47 -18.55 21.09
C ALA A 367 -24.99 -18.39 21.15
N THR A 368 -25.64 -17.96 20.06
CA THR A 368 -27.11 -17.93 19.97
C THR A 368 -27.68 -19.33 19.91
N PHE A 369 -27.04 -20.30 19.25
CA PHE A 369 -27.47 -21.69 19.32
C PHE A 369 -27.39 -22.24 20.75
N ILE A 370 -26.26 -22.05 21.44
CA ILE A 370 -26.09 -22.42 22.85
C ILE A 370 -27.14 -21.70 23.72
N GLY A 371 -27.36 -20.40 23.48
CA GLY A 371 -28.35 -19.61 24.20
C GLY A 371 -29.80 -20.06 23.97
N ILE A 372 -30.17 -20.46 22.75
CA ILE A 372 -31.49 -21.02 22.43
C ILE A 372 -31.68 -22.35 23.14
N VAL A 373 -30.68 -23.24 23.11
CA VAL A 373 -30.73 -24.53 23.83
C VAL A 373 -30.81 -24.29 25.34
N GLY A 374 -30.06 -23.33 25.88
CA GLY A 374 -30.15 -22.95 27.28
C GLY A 374 -31.51 -22.40 27.66
N LEU A 375 -32.10 -21.54 26.83
CA LEU A 375 -33.42 -20.97 27.04
C LEU A 375 -34.52 -22.03 26.98
N THR A 376 -34.45 -22.99 26.04
CA THR A 376 -35.44 -24.05 25.92
C THR A 376 -35.39 -24.98 27.13
N VAL A 377 -34.20 -25.33 27.61
CA VAL A 377 -34.01 -26.09 28.85
C VAL A 377 -34.53 -25.30 30.05
N ALA A 378 -34.22 -24.01 30.16
CA ALA A 378 -34.70 -23.16 31.25
C ALA A 378 -36.24 -23.09 31.29
N LEU A 379 -36.89 -22.91 30.13
CA LEU A 379 -38.35 -22.93 30.02
C LEU A 379 -38.95 -24.29 30.36
N PHE A 380 -38.30 -25.38 29.96
CA PHE A 380 -38.77 -26.73 30.28
C PHE A 380 -38.69 -27.01 31.79
N VAL A 381 -37.58 -26.63 32.43
CA VAL A 381 -37.40 -26.72 33.89
C VAL A 381 -38.40 -25.83 34.62
N LEU A 382 -38.64 -24.61 34.12
CA LEU A 382 -39.65 -23.69 34.65
C LEU A 382 -41.05 -24.31 34.61
N ILE A 383 -41.45 -24.93 33.49
CA ILE A 383 -42.77 -25.57 33.36
C ILE A 383 -42.91 -26.75 34.32
N ILE A 384 -41.88 -27.58 34.46
CA ILE A 384 -41.89 -28.71 35.42
C ILE A 384 -42.04 -28.20 36.85
N LEU A 385 -41.29 -27.17 37.22
CA LEU A 385 -41.36 -26.58 38.56
C LEU A 385 -42.71 -25.91 38.83
N LEU A 386 -43.31 -25.26 37.83
CA LEU A 386 -44.65 -24.66 37.92
C LEU A 386 -45.76 -25.70 38.10
N ILE A 387 -45.65 -26.87 37.45
CA ILE A 387 -46.62 -27.96 37.63
C ILE A 387 -46.50 -28.59 39.03
N SER A 388 -45.30 -28.60 39.62
CA SER A 388 -45.03 -29.26 40.89
C SER A 388 -45.42 -28.44 42.13
N VAL A 389 -45.69 -27.14 42.01
CA VAL A 389 -45.95 -26.25 43.15
C VAL A 389 -47.36 -25.67 43.05
N SER A 390 -48.24 -26.03 43.99
CA SER A 390 -49.66 -25.62 43.98
C SER A 390 -49.99 -24.41 44.87
N GLU A 391 -49.10 -23.93 45.74
CA GLU A 391 -49.35 -22.75 46.57
C GLU A 391 -48.06 -21.96 46.92
N ILE A 392 -48.28 -20.67 47.25
CA ILE A 392 -47.37 -19.66 47.83
C ILE A 392 -46.54 -18.85 46.81
N VAL A 393 -46.69 -17.52 46.91
CA VAL A 393 -45.99 -16.49 46.13
C VAL A 393 -44.46 -16.63 46.20
N ASP A 394 -43.92 -17.10 47.33
CA ASP A 394 -42.49 -17.37 47.52
C ASP A 394 -41.96 -18.51 46.63
N GLY A 395 -42.78 -19.55 46.37
CA GLY A 395 -42.42 -20.61 45.45
C GLY A 395 -42.25 -20.10 44.01
N VAL A 396 -43.12 -19.18 43.59
CA VAL A 396 -43.04 -18.55 42.26
C VAL A 396 -41.76 -17.71 42.12
N ILE A 397 -41.35 -17.00 43.17
CA ILE A 397 -40.14 -16.17 43.12
C ILE A 397 -38.87 -17.03 43.06
N HIS A 398 -38.80 -18.14 43.81
CA HIS A 398 -37.69 -19.10 43.68
C HIS A 398 -37.62 -19.72 42.28
N ILE A 399 -38.77 -20.03 41.68
CA ILE A 399 -38.85 -20.57 40.32
C ILE A 399 -38.35 -19.57 39.28
N ILE A 400 -38.72 -18.29 39.40
CA ILE A 400 -38.24 -17.23 38.50
C ILE A 400 -36.74 -16.98 38.70
N THR A 401 -36.26 -16.97 39.93
CA THR A 401 -34.82 -16.80 40.25
C THR A 401 -33.98 -17.95 39.70
N ALA A 402 -34.46 -19.18 39.79
CA ALA A 402 -33.85 -20.35 39.16
C ALA A 402 -33.81 -20.24 37.62
N ALA A 403 -34.88 -19.73 36.99
CA ALA A 403 -34.88 -19.53 35.55
C ALA A 403 -33.88 -18.44 35.11
N VAL A 404 -33.79 -17.33 35.86
CA VAL A 404 -32.83 -16.24 35.58
C VAL A 404 -31.39 -16.74 35.70
N THR A 405 -31.07 -17.50 36.75
CA THR A 405 -29.71 -18.06 36.95
C THR A 405 -29.32 -19.04 35.84
N ILE A 406 -30.25 -19.90 35.37
CA ILE A 406 -29.99 -20.79 34.23
C ILE A 406 -29.69 -20.00 32.95
N VAL A 407 -30.43 -18.92 32.68
CA VAL A 407 -30.19 -18.06 31.50
C VAL A 407 -28.81 -17.40 31.58
N VAL A 408 -28.40 -16.89 32.75
CA VAL A 408 -27.08 -16.28 32.93
C VAL A 408 -25.96 -17.28 32.68
N VAL A 409 -26.08 -18.51 33.21
CA VAL A 409 -25.07 -19.58 33.02
C VAL A 409 -25.04 -20.07 31.56
N ALA A 410 -26.18 -20.05 30.86
CA ALA A 410 -26.29 -20.52 29.49
C ALA A 410 -25.66 -19.60 28.44
N VAL A 411 -25.45 -18.31 28.74
CA VAL A 411 -24.86 -17.36 27.78
C VAL A 411 -23.33 -17.37 27.93
N PRO A 412 -22.57 -17.91 26.96
CA PRO A 412 -21.12 -18.04 27.07
C PRO A 412 -20.41 -16.71 26.75
N GLU A 413 -20.54 -15.70 27.62
CA GLU A 413 -19.96 -14.37 27.41
C GLU A 413 -18.43 -14.36 27.40
N GLY A 414 -17.81 -15.34 28.07
CA GLY A 414 -16.36 -15.51 28.05
C GLY A 414 -15.80 -15.92 26.68
N LEU A 415 -16.63 -16.48 25.79
CA LEU A 415 -16.18 -17.06 24.52
C LEU A 415 -15.75 -15.99 23.49
N PRO A 416 -16.55 -14.93 23.20
CA PRO A 416 -16.10 -13.82 22.37
C PRO A 416 -14.86 -13.10 22.94
N LEU A 417 -14.80 -12.96 24.27
CA LEU A 417 -13.69 -12.30 24.96
C LEU A 417 -12.40 -13.13 24.86
N ALA A 418 -12.46 -14.44 25.14
CA ALA A 418 -11.31 -15.34 25.08
C ALA A 418 -10.70 -15.38 23.67
N VAL A 419 -11.54 -15.44 22.64
CA VAL A 419 -11.10 -15.39 21.25
C VAL A 419 -10.43 -14.05 20.93
N THR A 420 -11.04 -12.92 21.30
CA THR A 420 -10.48 -11.58 21.05
C THR A 420 -9.13 -11.39 21.76
N LEU A 421 -8.99 -11.87 22.99
CA LEU A 421 -7.75 -11.78 23.76
C LEU A 421 -6.64 -12.67 23.19
N SER A 422 -6.98 -13.91 22.80
CA SER A 422 -6.05 -14.82 22.13
C SER A 422 -5.54 -14.25 20.79
N LEU A 423 -6.45 -13.65 20.01
CA LEU A 423 -6.15 -12.94 18.77
C LEU A 423 -5.22 -11.76 19.00
N ALA A 424 -5.54 -10.90 19.96
CA ALA A 424 -4.74 -9.72 20.29
C ALA A 424 -3.32 -10.10 20.75
N TYR A 425 -3.21 -11.12 21.61
CA TYR A 425 -1.91 -11.64 22.06
C TYR A 425 -1.08 -12.20 20.90
N SER A 426 -1.70 -13.00 20.04
CA SER A 426 -1.05 -13.59 18.86
C SER A 426 -0.55 -12.51 17.88
N MET A 427 -1.37 -11.48 17.62
CA MET A 427 -0.97 -10.34 16.78
C MET A 427 0.21 -9.58 17.36
N LYS A 428 0.22 -9.31 18.66
CA LYS A 428 1.33 -8.64 19.34
C LYS A 428 2.63 -9.43 19.19
N LYS A 429 2.57 -10.75 19.36
CA LYS A 429 3.72 -11.63 19.17
C LYS A 429 4.20 -11.64 17.71
N MET A 430 3.29 -11.78 16.74
CA MET A 430 3.63 -11.75 15.32
C MET A 430 4.29 -10.44 14.89
N MET A 431 3.87 -9.30 15.45
CA MET A 431 4.51 -8.01 15.18
C MET A 431 5.92 -7.90 15.74
N ALA A 432 6.17 -8.47 16.93
CA ALA A 432 7.52 -8.57 17.47
C ALA A 432 8.43 -9.38 16.53
N ASP A 433 7.87 -10.38 15.86
CA ASP A 433 8.53 -11.19 14.83
C ASP A 433 8.53 -10.53 13.43
N LYS A 434 8.24 -9.22 13.35
CA LYS A 434 8.17 -8.42 12.10
C LYS A 434 7.11 -8.89 11.10
N ALA A 435 6.13 -9.68 11.52
CA ALA A 435 5.01 -10.14 10.71
C ALA A 435 3.75 -9.31 10.97
N LEU A 436 3.50 -8.32 10.11
CA LEU A 436 2.35 -7.43 10.22
C LEU A 436 1.08 -8.03 9.59
N VAL A 437 0.13 -8.44 10.43
CA VAL A 437 -1.18 -8.97 9.99
C VAL A 437 -2.18 -7.84 9.72
N ARG A 438 -2.51 -7.60 8.45
CA ARG A 438 -3.45 -6.55 8.02
C ARG A 438 -4.93 -6.90 8.21
N ARG A 439 -5.26 -8.20 8.23
CA ARG A 439 -6.63 -8.71 8.38
C ARG A 439 -6.60 -9.83 9.39
N LEU A 440 -7.44 -9.78 10.43
CA LEU A 440 -7.45 -10.85 11.43
C LEU A 440 -7.75 -12.21 10.79
N SER A 441 -8.64 -12.33 9.81
CA SER A 441 -8.87 -13.63 9.14
C SER A 441 -7.63 -14.23 8.45
N ALA A 442 -6.58 -13.43 8.20
CA ALA A 442 -5.39 -13.91 7.50
C ALA A 442 -4.52 -14.83 8.35
N TYR A 443 -4.48 -14.70 9.69
CA TYR A 443 -3.68 -15.62 10.52
C TYR A 443 -4.28 -17.04 10.49
N GLU A 444 -5.62 -17.16 10.59
CA GLU A 444 -6.31 -18.45 10.55
C GLU A 444 -6.15 -19.11 9.18
N THR A 445 -6.31 -18.31 8.13
CA THR A 445 -6.09 -18.77 6.75
C THR A 445 -4.65 -19.23 6.55
N MET A 446 -3.67 -18.52 7.14
CA MET A 446 -2.25 -18.91 7.08
C MET A 446 -1.99 -20.21 7.83
N GLY A 447 -2.63 -20.43 8.98
CA GLY A 447 -2.54 -21.71 9.71
C GLY A 447 -3.08 -22.90 8.91
N SER A 448 -3.94 -22.64 7.93
CA SER A 448 -4.50 -23.66 7.02
C SER A 448 -3.80 -23.67 5.65
N ALA A 449 -2.72 -22.92 5.46
CA ALA A 449 -2.04 -22.85 4.17
C ALA A 449 -1.25 -24.13 3.89
N THR A 450 -1.55 -24.79 2.78
CA THR A 450 -0.85 -26.01 2.32
C THR A 450 0.18 -25.72 1.24
N THR A 451 0.12 -24.54 0.61
CA THR A 451 1.00 -24.15 -0.49
C THR A 451 1.38 -22.68 -0.34
N ILE A 452 2.69 -22.40 -0.37
CA ILE A 452 3.23 -21.04 -0.31
C ILE A 452 3.80 -20.71 -1.69
N CYS A 453 3.11 -19.82 -2.41
CA CYS A 453 3.63 -19.22 -3.64
C CYS A 453 4.49 -18.02 -3.25
N SER A 454 5.82 -18.19 -3.27
CA SER A 454 6.74 -17.09 -2.99
C SER A 454 7.20 -16.44 -4.30
N ASP A 455 7.25 -15.11 -4.33
CA ASP A 455 8.09 -14.42 -5.30
C ASP A 455 9.57 -14.67 -4.94
N LYS A 456 10.46 -14.62 -5.92
CA LYS A 456 11.91 -14.79 -5.71
C LYS A 456 12.53 -13.47 -5.25
N THR A 457 12.29 -12.42 -6.02
CA THR A 457 13.06 -11.18 -5.92
C THR A 457 12.65 -10.40 -4.67
N GLY A 458 13.60 -10.19 -3.76
CA GLY A 458 13.35 -9.45 -2.51
C GLY A 458 12.51 -10.19 -1.46
N THR A 459 12.11 -11.44 -1.73
CA THR A 459 11.49 -12.33 -0.74
C THR A 459 12.43 -13.48 -0.39
N LEU A 460 12.88 -14.25 -1.39
CA LEU A 460 13.89 -15.30 -1.19
C LEU A 460 15.32 -14.76 -1.31
N THR A 461 15.50 -13.71 -2.13
CA THR A 461 16.80 -13.04 -2.30
C THR A 461 16.86 -11.75 -1.49
N LEU A 462 18.07 -11.34 -1.08
CA LEU A 462 18.29 -10.09 -0.34
C LEU A 462 18.00 -8.81 -1.14
N ASN A 463 17.65 -8.93 -2.43
CA ASN A 463 17.54 -7.82 -3.39
C ASN A 463 18.77 -6.89 -3.40
N GLN A 464 19.93 -7.45 -3.04
CA GLN A 464 21.24 -6.82 -3.09
C GLN A 464 22.01 -7.52 -4.22
N MET A 465 21.97 -6.91 -5.40
CA MET A 465 22.68 -7.43 -6.56
C MET A 465 24.17 -7.09 -6.43
N THR A 466 25.04 -8.01 -6.84
CA THR A 466 26.49 -7.80 -6.92
C THR A 466 26.99 -8.37 -8.25
N VAL A 467 28.05 -7.78 -8.79
CA VAL A 467 28.75 -8.34 -9.96
C VAL A 467 29.61 -9.51 -9.48
N VAL A 468 29.27 -10.73 -9.92
CA VAL A 468 29.98 -11.96 -9.53
C VAL A 468 31.07 -12.32 -10.53
N GLU A 469 30.82 -12.09 -11.82
CA GLU A 469 31.76 -12.39 -12.89
C GLU A 469 31.75 -11.26 -13.92
N ALA A 470 32.91 -10.94 -14.47
CA ALA A 470 33.09 -9.96 -15.53
C ALA A 470 33.97 -10.55 -16.64
N TYR A 471 33.59 -10.29 -17.89
CA TYR A 471 34.31 -10.76 -19.07
C TYR A 471 34.62 -9.58 -19.98
N VAL A 472 35.89 -9.45 -20.37
CA VAL A 472 36.36 -8.42 -21.30
C VAL A 472 37.15 -9.10 -22.41
N GLY A 473 36.76 -8.88 -23.67
CA GLY A 473 37.46 -9.48 -24.81
C GLY A 473 37.52 -11.02 -24.78
N LYS A 474 36.48 -11.68 -24.27
CA LYS A 474 36.41 -13.14 -24.03
C LYS A 474 37.30 -13.67 -22.89
N GLN A 475 38.04 -12.83 -22.19
CA GLN A 475 38.79 -13.21 -21.00
C GLN A 475 37.97 -12.93 -19.74
N LYS A 476 37.97 -13.89 -18.81
CA LYS A 476 37.36 -13.71 -17.48
C LYS A 476 38.30 -12.87 -16.61
N MET A 477 37.76 -11.86 -15.96
CA MET A 477 38.49 -11.12 -14.92
C MET A 477 38.44 -11.90 -13.60
N ASP A 478 39.60 -12.08 -12.96
CA ASP A 478 39.71 -12.78 -11.68
C ASP A 478 40.79 -12.13 -10.79
N PRO A 479 40.43 -11.45 -9.69
CA PRO A 479 39.07 -11.16 -9.24
C PRO A 479 38.38 -10.12 -10.16
N PRO A 480 37.03 -10.11 -10.23
CA PRO A 480 36.29 -9.20 -11.11
C PRO A 480 36.48 -7.71 -10.78
N GLU A 481 37.06 -7.41 -9.62
CA GLU A 481 37.27 -6.05 -9.08
C GLU A 481 38.66 -5.49 -9.40
N ASP A 482 39.52 -6.26 -10.08
CA ASP A 482 40.89 -5.85 -10.39
C ASP A 482 40.95 -5.01 -11.68
N GLY A 483 40.94 -3.69 -11.52
CA GLY A 483 41.07 -2.73 -12.62
C GLY A 483 42.41 -2.80 -13.35
N ALA A 484 43.46 -3.41 -12.77
CA ALA A 484 44.78 -3.53 -13.40
C ALA A 484 44.79 -4.51 -14.59
N GLN A 485 43.79 -5.38 -14.71
CA GLN A 485 43.63 -6.34 -15.81
C GLN A 485 43.12 -5.67 -17.09
N LEU A 486 42.70 -4.40 -17.02
CA LEU A 486 42.10 -3.67 -18.14
C LEU A 486 43.09 -2.70 -18.78
N HIS A 487 43.15 -2.71 -20.11
CA HIS A 487 43.84 -1.66 -20.86
C HIS A 487 43.18 -0.30 -20.60
N ALA A 488 43.98 0.78 -20.47
CA ALA A 488 43.50 2.11 -20.10
C ALA A 488 42.32 2.62 -20.95
N THR A 489 42.34 2.36 -22.27
CA THR A 489 41.24 2.71 -23.19
C THR A 489 39.94 1.98 -22.88
N ILE A 490 40.02 0.71 -22.48
CA ILE A 490 38.84 -0.10 -22.15
C ILE A 490 38.28 0.34 -20.80
N SER A 491 39.16 0.61 -19.83
CA SER A 491 38.77 1.15 -18.52
C SER A 491 38.03 2.48 -18.66
N SER A 492 38.55 3.43 -19.48
CA SER A 492 37.86 4.71 -19.69
C SER A 492 36.49 4.57 -20.37
N LEU A 493 36.36 3.65 -21.34
CA LEU A 493 35.10 3.39 -22.04
C LEU A 493 34.08 2.68 -21.15
N LEU A 494 34.56 1.76 -20.30
CA LEU A 494 33.75 1.07 -19.31
C LEU A 494 33.21 2.09 -18.31
N ASP A 495 34.08 2.93 -17.73
CA ASP A 495 33.69 3.97 -16.79
C ASP A 495 32.62 4.91 -17.39
N GLU A 496 32.81 5.39 -18.62
CA GLU A 496 31.84 6.21 -19.34
C GLU A 496 30.51 5.49 -19.54
N GLY A 497 30.54 4.23 -19.99
CA GLY A 497 29.35 3.42 -20.19
C GLY A 497 28.60 3.14 -18.88
N LEU A 498 29.29 2.88 -17.77
CA LEU A 498 28.69 2.62 -16.47
C LEU A 498 28.07 3.89 -15.87
N ALA A 499 28.78 5.02 -15.93
CA ALA A 499 28.32 6.28 -15.37
C ALA A 499 27.11 6.86 -16.13
N GLN A 500 27.07 6.69 -17.46
CA GLN A 500 26.04 7.31 -18.30
C GLN A 500 24.80 6.43 -18.48
N ASN A 501 24.91 5.10 -18.46
CA ASN A 501 23.74 4.22 -18.56
C ASN A 501 22.90 4.14 -17.28
N THR A 502 23.40 4.67 -16.17
CA THR A 502 22.72 4.55 -14.88
C THR A 502 22.12 5.88 -14.43
N SER A 503 20.86 5.83 -13.99
CA SER A 503 20.19 6.98 -13.34
C SER A 503 20.57 7.09 -11.85
N GLY A 504 21.34 6.12 -11.37
CA GLY A 504 21.86 6.05 -10.02
C GLY A 504 22.89 7.15 -9.71
N SER A 505 23.22 7.26 -8.43
CA SER A 505 24.30 8.12 -7.95
C SER A 505 25.05 7.39 -6.85
N VAL A 506 26.36 7.56 -6.80
CA VAL A 506 27.22 6.98 -5.77
C VAL A 506 27.50 8.06 -4.74
N PHE A 507 27.35 7.73 -3.46
CA PHE A 507 27.90 8.55 -2.39
C PHE A 507 28.97 7.76 -1.64
N LEU A 508 30.17 8.33 -1.55
CA LEU A 508 31.14 7.88 -0.55
C LEU A 508 30.67 8.43 0.80
N SER A 509 30.11 7.56 1.62
CA SER A 509 29.94 7.85 3.04
C SER A 509 31.23 7.44 3.74
N ASN A 510 31.88 8.36 4.45
CA ASN A 510 33.03 8.08 5.32
C ASN A 510 32.61 7.31 6.59
N CYS A 511 31.77 6.28 6.45
CA CYS A 511 31.42 5.40 7.55
C CYS A 511 32.50 4.33 7.70
N LEU A 512 32.93 4.11 8.95
CA LEU A 512 33.98 3.18 9.41
C LEU A 512 33.75 1.67 9.11
N GLY A 513 32.93 1.32 8.12
CA GLY A 513 32.57 -0.04 7.74
C GLY A 513 32.42 -0.30 6.24
N GLY A 514 32.94 0.57 5.36
CA GLY A 514 32.99 0.31 3.92
C GLY A 514 31.64 0.34 3.19
N CYS A 515 30.62 0.97 3.75
CA CYS A 515 29.32 1.11 3.08
C CYS A 515 29.34 2.27 2.08
N ASN A 516 29.77 1.99 0.85
CA ASN A 516 29.48 2.86 -0.30
C ASN A 516 27.98 2.75 -0.62
N GLY A 517 27.20 3.76 -0.22
CA GLY A 517 25.77 3.81 -0.46
C GLY A 517 25.46 4.31 -1.87
N GLY A 518 24.95 3.44 -2.74
CA GLY A 518 24.42 3.82 -4.06
C GLY A 518 22.91 4.06 -4.05
N PHE A 519 22.45 5.06 -4.80
CA PHE A 519 21.04 5.27 -5.17
C PHE A 519 20.80 4.71 -6.57
N GLY A 520 19.62 4.15 -6.85
CA GLY A 520 19.33 3.45 -8.11
C GLY A 520 18.54 2.16 -7.90
N SER A 521 18.19 1.48 -9.00
CA SER A 521 17.69 0.10 -8.95
C SER A 521 18.76 -0.86 -8.40
N PRO A 522 18.40 -2.03 -7.84
CA PRO A 522 19.38 -2.99 -7.32
C PRO A 522 20.49 -3.32 -8.33
N THR A 523 20.15 -3.49 -9.61
CA THR A 523 21.11 -3.75 -10.69
C THR A 523 22.03 -2.56 -10.94
N GLU A 524 21.50 -1.33 -11.03
CA GLU A 524 22.34 -0.13 -11.21
C GLU A 524 23.29 0.06 -10.03
N LYS A 525 22.85 -0.19 -8.79
CA LYS A 525 23.70 -0.10 -7.60
C LYS A 525 24.85 -1.09 -7.66
N ALA A 526 24.58 -2.34 -8.05
CA ALA A 526 25.59 -3.39 -8.19
C ALA A 526 26.70 -2.97 -9.16
N VAL A 527 26.29 -2.45 -10.32
CA VAL A 527 27.18 -2.07 -11.41
C VAL A 527 27.97 -0.81 -11.07
N LEU A 528 27.33 0.19 -10.45
CA LEU A 528 28.01 1.38 -9.97
C LEU A 528 29.03 1.07 -8.85
N GLN A 529 28.65 0.21 -7.91
CA GLN A 529 29.56 -0.22 -6.85
C GLN A 529 30.74 -1.02 -7.42
N TRP A 530 30.52 -1.83 -8.44
CA TRP A 530 31.58 -2.53 -9.18
C TRP A 530 32.51 -1.54 -9.91
N GLY A 531 31.98 -0.55 -10.62
CA GLY A 531 32.78 0.50 -11.25
C GLY A 531 33.65 1.26 -10.24
N VAL A 532 33.10 1.62 -9.07
CA VAL A 532 33.87 2.28 -8.00
C VAL A 532 35.00 1.39 -7.48
N LYS A 533 34.77 0.07 -7.37
CA LYS A 533 35.81 -0.90 -6.98
C LYS A 533 36.92 -1.03 -8.01
N LEU A 534 36.61 -0.86 -9.31
CA LEU A 534 37.59 -0.77 -10.39
C LEU A 534 38.39 0.54 -10.41
N GLY A 535 38.03 1.53 -9.56
CA GLY A 535 38.69 2.84 -9.50
C GLY A 535 37.97 3.97 -10.24
N MET A 536 36.74 3.73 -10.72
CA MET A 536 35.93 4.74 -11.42
C MET A 536 35.62 5.94 -10.52
N LYS A 537 35.95 7.14 -10.99
CA LYS A 537 35.55 8.41 -10.36
C LYS A 537 34.23 8.90 -10.96
N PHE A 538 33.12 8.43 -10.40
CA PHE A 538 31.76 8.64 -10.92
C PHE A 538 31.45 10.11 -11.31
N ASP A 539 31.71 11.07 -10.42
CA ASP A 539 31.36 12.48 -10.65
C ASP A 539 32.17 13.11 -11.80
N VAL A 540 33.44 12.73 -11.92
CA VAL A 540 34.34 13.22 -12.98
C VAL A 540 33.85 12.71 -14.32
N VAL A 541 33.66 11.39 -14.44
CA VAL A 541 33.26 10.75 -15.71
C VAL A 541 31.89 11.25 -16.17
N LYS A 542 30.97 11.49 -15.24
CA LYS A 542 29.64 12.02 -15.58
C LYS A 542 29.68 13.44 -16.11
N SER A 543 30.64 14.26 -15.64
CA SER A 543 30.83 15.65 -16.07
C SER A 543 31.57 15.79 -17.41
N GLU A 544 32.37 14.80 -17.80
CA GLU A 544 33.18 14.85 -19.02
C GLU A 544 32.40 14.56 -20.31
N SER A 545 31.29 13.81 -20.21
CA SER A 545 30.52 13.35 -21.38
C SER A 545 29.15 14.02 -21.47
N ILE A 546 28.77 14.45 -22.68
CA ILE A 546 27.47 15.10 -22.92
C ILE A 546 26.48 14.05 -23.45
N VAL A 547 25.41 13.81 -22.71
CA VAL A 547 24.33 12.91 -23.13
C VAL A 547 23.56 13.53 -24.30
N LEU A 548 23.52 12.84 -25.44
CA LEU A 548 22.75 13.23 -26.62
C LEU A 548 21.33 12.66 -26.59
N HIS A 549 21.20 11.39 -26.21
CA HIS A 549 19.91 10.70 -26.19
C HIS A 549 19.95 9.54 -25.19
N VAL A 550 18.89 9.41 -24.40
CA VAL A 550 18.67 8.28 -23.51
C VAL A 550 17.47 7.51 -23.99
N SER A 551 17.67 6.24 -24.30
CA SER A 551 16.60 5.26 -24.44
C SER A 551 16.44 4.55 -23.11
N PRO A 552 15.46 4.91 -22.26
CA PRO A 552 15.26 4.23 -20.99
C PRO A 552 14.93 2.76 -21.21
N PHE A 553 15.12 1.95 -20.17
CA PHE A 553 14.82 0.52 -20.21
C PHE A 553 13.37 0.30 -20.63
N ASN A 554 13.20 -0.47 -21.71
CA ASN A 554 11.90 -0.88 -22.20
C ASN A 554 11.70 -2.36 -21.92
N SER A 555 10.64 -2.72 -21.20
CA SER A 555 10.35 -4.11 -20.80
C SER A 555 10.07 -5.05 -21.97
N ILE A 556 9.52 -4.53 -23.08
CA ILE A 556 9.25 -5.29 -24.31
C ILE A 556 10.57 -5.57 -25.03
N LYS A 557 11.41 -4.54 -25.21
CA LYS A 557 12.70 -4.67 -25.91
C LYS A 557 13.80 -5.28 -25.03
N LYS A 558 13.58 -5.34 -23.71
CA LYS A 558 14.52 -5.79 -22.66
C LYS A 558 15.89 -5.10 -22.73
N ARG A 559 15.92 -3.85 -23.19
CA ARG A 559 17.14 -3.05 -23.32
C ARG A 559 16.89 -1.58 -23.06
N GLY A 560 17.94 -0.89 -22.69
CA GLY A 560 18.02 0.58 -22.61
C GLY A 560 19.42 1.00 -22.99
N GLY A 561 19.62 2.24 -23.41
CA GLY A 561 20.93 2.68 -23.86
C GLY A 561 21.05 4.18 -23.90
N VAL A 562 22.30 4.65 -23.94
CA VAL A 562 22.63 6.07 -23.96
C VAL A 562 23.60 6.35 -25.09
N ALA A 563 23.25 7.36 -25.89
CA ALA A 563 24.15 7.96 -26.86
C ALA A 563 24.83 9.17 -26.20
N VAL A 564 26.16 9.15 -26.16
CA VAL A 564 26.98 10.17 -25.51
C VAL A 564 27.93 10.78 -26.54
N ARG A 565 28.17 12.08 -26.44
CA ARG A 565 29.21 12.78 -27.18
C ARG A 565 30.43 12.91 -26.28
N GLY A 566 31.50 12.18 -26.64
CA GLY A 566 32.83 12.40 -26.09
C GLY A 566 33.52 13.60 -26.75
N LYS A 567 34.83 13.77 -26.51
CA LYS A 567 35.60 14.91 -27.04
C LYS A 567 35.66 14.96 -28.57
N VAL A 568 35.63 13.79 -29.23
CA VAL A 568 35.79 13.66 -30.71
C VAL A 568 34.83 12.62 -31.31
N THR A 569 34.29 11.69 -30.51
CA THR A 569 33.50 10.53 -30.96
C THR A 569 32.12 10.49 -30.32
N ILE A 570 31.15 9.89 -31.00
CA ILE A 570 29.85 9.53 -30.43
C ILE A 570 29.93 8.08 -29.99
N HIS A 571 29.66 7.81 -28.72
CA HIS A 571 29.59 6.47 -28.16
C HIS A 571 28.14 6.09 -27.91
N LEU A 572 27.74 4.91 -28.37
CA LEU A 572 26.44 4.32 -28.08
C LEU A 572 26.66 3.16 -27.10
N PHE A 573 26.06 3.25 -25.92
CA PHE A 573 26.07 2.17 -24.96
C PHE A 573 24.68 1.54 -24.88
N ASP A 574 24.57 0.21 -25.02
CA ASP A 574 23.32 -0.53 -24.89
C ASP A 574 23.43 -1.50 -23.71
N ALA A 575 22.41 -1.55 -22.87
CA ALA A 575 22.33 -2.40 -21.69
C ALA A 575 21.12 -3.32 -21.86
N CYS A 576 21.39 -4.60 -22.07
CA CYS A 576 20.36 -5.62 -22.16
C CYS A 576 20.13 -6.23 -20.76
N MET A 577 18.89 -6.64 -20.48
CA MET A 577 18.45 -7.20 -19.19
C MET A 577 19.32 -8.37 -18.67
N LEU A 578 20.09 -9.02 -19.54
CA LEU A 578 20.96 -10.17 -19.24
C LEU A 578 22.46 -9.90 -19.49
N MET A 579 22.83 -8.79 -20.12
CA MET A 579 24.23 -8.41 -20.39
C MET A 579 24.36 -6.89 -20.48
N PHE A 580 25.29 -6.30 -19.71
CA PHE A 580 25.89 -5.02 -20.12
C PHE A 580 26.80 -5.33 -21.33
N ILE A 581 26.32 -5.06 -22.54
CA ILE A 581 27.15 -5.17 -23.75
C ILE A 581 27.54 -3.75 -24.14
N VAL A 582 28.77 -3.35 -23.84
CA VAL A 582 29.35 -2.18 -24.50
C VAL A 582 29.57 -2.53 -25.97
N VAL A 583 28.55 -2.30 -26.81
CA VAL A 583 28.68 -2.39 -28.28
C VAL A 583 29.24 -1.07 -28.78
N LEU A 584 30.57 -0.99 -28.94
CA LEU A 584 31.18 0.13 -29.66
C LEU A 584 30.85 0.04 -31.15
N LEU A 585 29.89 0.85 -31.59
CA LEU A 585 29.84 1.33 -32.96
C LEU A 585 30.65 2.62 -33.03
N LEU A 586 31.94 2.52 -33.37
CA LEU A 586 32.74 3.68 -33.76
C LEU A 586 32.25 4.15 -35.14
N CYS A 587 31.27 5.04 -35.18
CA CYS A 587 31.05 5.87 -36.36
C CYS A 587 32.14 6.95 -36.36
N ARG A 588 33.13 6.77 -37.23
CA ARG A 588 34.21 7.72 -37.45
C ARG A 588 33.81 8.78 -38.45
#